data_AF-A0AAV7W6L9-F1
#
_entry.id   AF-A0AAV7W6L9-F1
#
_cell.length_a   1.000
_cell.length_b   1.000
_cell.length_c   1.000
_cell.angle_alpha   90.00
_cell.angle_beta   90.00
_cell.angle_gamma   90.00
#
_symmetry.space_group_name_H-M   'P 1'
#
loop_
_entity.id
_entity.type
_entity.pdbx_description
1 polymer ?
#
loop_
_entity_poly.entity_id
_entity_poly.type
_entity_poly.pdbx_seq_one_letter_code
_entity_poly.pdbx_strand_id
1 'polypeptide(L)'
;MARVTRERAPAFTLAELERLVDGVLPQYQLLHWPPDQQVSAHQKKGIWRAIAKDVQTLGFYGRRSTHCRKRWDDLRRWAWKTAEGQLVMASQ
;
A
#
# COMPACT_ATOMS: atom_id res chain seq x y z
N MET A 1 3.94 18.96 31.33
CA MET A 1 3.83 18.81 29.86
C MET A 1 3.88 17.32 29.54
N ALA A 2 2.75 16.71 29.19
CA ALA A 2 2.71 15.27 28.87
C ALA A 2 3.46 15.03 27.55
N ARG A 3 4.56 14.28 27.60
CA ARG A 3 5.19 13.71 26.41
C ARG A 3 4.14 12.78 25.79
N VAL A 4 3.55 13.19 24.68
CA VAL A 4 2.82 12.26 23.80
C VAL A 4 3.87 11.28 23.30
N THR A 5 4.01 10.15 23.99
CA THR A 5 4.68 8.98 23.46
C THR A 5 3.95 8.66 22.17
N ARG A 6 4.58 8.91 21.02
CA ARG A 6 4.03 8.49 19.72
C ARG A 6 4.06 6.96 19.73
N GLU A 7 3.03 6.36 20.30
CA GLU A 7 2.77 4.93 20.20
C GLU A 7 2.80 4.60 18.72
N ARG A 8 3.75 3.74 18.35
CA ARG A 8 3.90 3.34 16.96
C ARG A 8 2.57 2.72 16.54
N ALA A 9 2.00 3.23 15.45
CA ALA A 9 0.79 2.66 14.90
C ALA A 9 0.97 1.14 14.76
N PRO A 10 -0.02 0.32 15.16
CA PRO A 10 0.08 -1.13 15.05
C PRO A 10 0.41 -1.53 13.62
N ALA A 11 1.14 -2.63 13.45
CA ALA A 11 1.45 -3.18 12.13
C ALA A 11 0.16 -3.47 11.34
N PHE A 12 0.23 -3.45 10.02
CA PHE A 12 -0.89 -3.91 9.19
C PHE A 12 -1.11 -5.41 9.45
N THR A 13 -2.34 -5.76 9.81
CA THR A 13 -2.77 -7.17 9.91
C THR A 13 -2.79 -7.82 8.52
N LEU A 14 -2.81 -9.15 8.48
CA LEU A 14 -2.89 -9.88 7.22
C LEU A 14 -4.15 -9.50 6.42
N ALA A 15 -5.31 -9.40 7.07
CA ALA A 15 -6.56 -8.99 6.44
C ALA A 15 -6.51 -7.56 5.87
N GLU A 16 -5.89 -6.61 6.60
CA GLU A 16 -5.66 -5.25 6.08
C GLU A 16 -4.74 -5.27 4.85
N LEU A 17 -3.73 -6.16 4.81
CA LEU A 17 -2.82 -6.30 3.67
C LEU A 17 -3.52 -6.93 2.46
N GLU A 18 -4.28 -8.01 2.67
CA GLU A 18 -5.03 -8.67 1.60
C GLU A 18 -6.01 -7.70 0.95
N ARG A 19 -6.77 -6.95 1.75
CA ARG A 19 -7.68 -5.92 1.22
C ARG A 19 -6.95 -4.78 0.53
N LEU A 20 -5.79 -4.37 1.04
CA LEU A 20 -4.95 -3.38 0.38
C LEU A 20 -4.50 -3.87 -1.01
N VAL A 21 -4.06 -5.13 -1.12
CA VAL A 21 -3.63 -5.72 -2.39
C VAL A 21 -4.82 -5.86 -3.35
N ASP A 22 -5.93 -6.40 -2.87
CA ASP A 22 -7.19 -6.60 -3.61
C ASP A 22 -7.73 -5.27 -4.19
N GLY A 23 -7.64 -4.17 -3.43
CA GLY A 23 -8.05 -2.85 -3.90
C GLY A 23 -7.07 -2.20 -4.88
N VAL A 24 -5.75 -2.48 -4.74
CA VAL A 24 -4.70 -1.87 -5.58
C VAL A 24 -4.54 -2.58 -6.92
N LEU A 25 -4.59 -3.91 -6.95
CA LEU A 25 -4.40 -4.71 -8.17
C LEU A 25 -5.28 -4.28 -9.37
N PRO A 26 -6.61 -4.15 -9.25
CA PRO A 26 -7.47 -3.76 -10.37
C PRO A 26 -7.19 -2.32 -10.84
N GLN A 27 -6.64 -1.48 -9.96
CA GLN A 27 -6.34 -0.08 -10.22
C GLN A 27 -4.85 0.17 -10.48
N TYR A 28 -4.04 -0.90 -10.56
CA TYR A 28 -2.59 -0.82 -10.62
C TYR A 28 -2.14 -0.02 -11.84
N GLN A 29 -2.77 -0.28 -12.99
CA GLN A 29 -2.49 0.46 -14.21
C GLN A 29 -2.76 1.95 -14.02
N LEU A 30 -3.92 2.34 -13.50
CA LEU A 30 -4.26 3.76 -13.27
C LEU A 30 -3.33 4.46 -12.26
N LEU A 31 -2.83 3.72 -11.27
CA LEU A 31 -1.92 4.26 -10.25
C LEU A 31 -0.50 4.44 -10.78
N HIS A 32 -0.01 3.51 -11.61
CA HIS A 32 1.41 3.38 -11.95
C HIS A 32 1.74 3.48 -13.45
N TRP A 33 0.76 3.63 -14.36
CA TRP A 33 1.03 3.88 -15.77
C TRP A 33 1.75 5.21 -16.02
N PRO A 34 2.53 5.29 -17.13
CA PRO A 34 3.24 6.51 -17.52
C PRO A 34 2.29 7.70 -17.71
N PRO A 35 2.82 8.92 -17.55
CA PRO A 35 2.05 10.17 -17.54
C PRO A 35 1.30 10.48 -18.85
N ASP A 36 1.58 9.75 -19.92
CA ASP A 36 0.86 9.81 -21.21
C ASP A 36 -0.63 9.47 -21.07
N GLN A 37 -0.99 8.65 -20.08
CA GLN A 37 -2.38 8.35 -19.75
C GLN A 37 -2.85 9.26 -18.60
N GLN A 38 -3.78 10.17 -18.92
CA GLN A 38 -4.23 11.31 -18.11
C GLN A 38 -4.95 10.97 -16.79
N VAL A 39 -4.36 10.15 -15.91
CA VAL A 39 -4.88 10.00 -14.55
C VAL A 39 -4.29 11.12 -13.70
N SER A 40 -5.10 12.14 -13.45
CA SER A 40 -4.73 13.29 -12.63
C SER A 40 -4.29 12.85 -11.22
N ALA A 41 -3.40 13.64 -10.60
CA ALA A 41 -3.00 13.41 -9.21
C ALA A 41 -4.21 13.41 -8.25
N HIS A 42 -5.30 14.11 -8.61
CA HIS A 42 -6.54 14.10 -7.84
C HIS A 42 -7.25 12.74 -7.92
N GLN A 43 -7.37 12.14 -9.11
CA GLN A 43 -7.94 10.81 -9.29
C GLN A 43 -7.14 9.75 -8.54
N LYS A 44 -5.79 9.78 -8.65
CA LYS A 44 -4.92 8.87 -7.87
C LYS A 44 -5.15 9.02 -6.37
N LYS A 45 -5.28 10.25 -5.86
CA LYS A 45 -5.64 10.50 -4.45
C LYS A 45 -7.04 9.99 -4.09
N GLY A 46 -7.98 9.99 -5.02
CA GLY A 46 -9.32 9.42 -4.86
C GLY A 46 -9.28 7.90 -4.71
N ILE A 47 -8.56 7.23 -5.61
CA ILE A 47 -8.30 5.78 -5.57
C ILE A 47 -7.73 5.36 -4.21
N TRP A 48 -6.65 6.01 -3.76
CA TRP A 48 -6.05 5.69 -2.46
C TRP A 48 -6.96 5.99 -1.26
N ARG A 49 -7.88 6.94 -1.39
CA ARG A 49 -8.88 7.22 -0.33
C ARG A 49 -9.95 6.13 -0.27
N ALA A 50 -10.42 5.64 -1.42
CA ALA A 50 -11.36 4.53 -1.48
C ALA A 50 -10.76 3.27 -0.84
N ILE A 51 -9.55 2.89 -1.28
CA ILE A 51 -8.83 1.73 -0.73
C ILE A 51 -8.63 1.86 0.79
N ALA A 52 -8.25 3.04 1.27
CA ALA A 52 -8.06 3.26 2.70
C ALA A 52 -9.36 3.14 3.51
N LYS A 53 -10.50 3.54 2.94
CA LYS A 53 -11.81 3.37 3.58
C LYS A 53 -12.14 1.89 3.72
N ASP A 54 -11.89 1.09 2.69
CA ASP A 54 -12.15 -0.35 2.72
C ASP A 54 -11.23 -1.05 3.72
N VAL A 55 -9.93 -0.72 3.73
CA VAL A 55 -8.97 -1.26 4.71
C VAL A 55 -9.35 -0.84 6.14
N GLN A 56 -9.83 0.39 6.33
CA GLN A 56 -10.29 0.87 7.64
C GLN A 56 -11.46 0.05 8.19
N THR A 57 -12.31 -0.54 7.34
CA THR A 57 -13.41 -1.41 7.82
C THR A 57 -12.93 -2.69 8.50
N LEU A 58 -11.69 -3.11 8.26
CA LEU A 58 -11.12 -4.37 8.76
C LEU A 58 -10.27 -4.17 10.02
N GLY A 59 -9.95 -2.92 10.38
CA GLY A 59 -9.03 -2.60 11.46
C GLY A 59 -9.60 -1.59 12.44
N PHE A 60 -9.17 -1.70 13.70
CA PHE A 60 -9.50 -0.71 14.74
C PHE A 60 -8.72 0.60 14.59
N TYR A 61 -7.61 0.59 13.83
CA TYR A 61 -6.76 1.76 13.64
C TYR A 61 -7.11 2.49 12.34
N GLY A 62 -7.37 3.80 12.43
CA GLY A 62 -7.69 4.63 11.26
C GLY A 62 -6.54 4.73 10.25
N ARG A 63 -6.46 3.77 9.31
CA ARG A 63 -5.49 3.79 8.22
C ARG A 63 -5.86 4.88 7.22
N ARG A 64 -4.97 5.85 7.05
CA ARG A 64 -5.13 6.89 6.03
C ARG A 64 -4.63 6.38 4.67
N SER A 65 -5.06 7.04 3.60
CA SER A 65 -4.57 6.80 2.23
C SER A 65 -3.05 6.84 2.11
N THR A 66 -2.39 7.71 2.86
CA THR A 66 -0.91 7.80 2.92
C THR A 66 -0.27 6.55 3.54
N HIS A 67 -0.90 5.95 4.56
CA HIS A 67 -0.40 4.72 5.19
C HIS A 67 -0.52 3.54 4.23
N CYS A 68 -1.67 3.43 3.54
CA CYS A 68 -1.93 2.39 2.54
C CYS A 68 -0.93 2.48 1.38
N ARG A 69 -0.72 3.69 0.84
CA ARG A 69 0.24 3.92 -0.24
C ARG A 69 1.67 3.55 0.18
N LYS A 70 2.11 3.98 1.36
CA LYS A 70 3.45 3.66 1.87
C LYS A 70 3.61 2.15 2.06
N ARG A 71 2.62 1.49 2.66
CA ARG A 71 2.64 0.05 2.88
C ARG A 71 2.72 -0.73 1.57
N TRP A 72 1.97 -0.31 0.55
CA TRP A 72 2.06 -0.90 -0.79
C TRP A 72 3.46 -0.73 -1.42
N ASP A 73 4.07 0.44 -1.29
CA ASP A 73 5.42 0.69 -1.78
C ASP A 73 6.46 -0.20 -1.08
N ASP A 74 6.35 -0.33 0.26
CA ASP A 74 7.19 -1.23 1.05
C ASP A 74 7.02 -2.69 0.61
N LEU A 75 5.79 -3.15 0.38
CA LEU A 75 5.49 -4.49 -0.14
C LEU A 75 6.09 -4.72 -1.53
N ARG A 76 5.97 -3.75 -2.44
CA ARG A 76 6.58 -3.85 -3.77
C ARG A 76 8.09 -3.94 -3.71
N ARG A 77 8.73 -3.12 -2.88
CA ARG A 77 10.20 -3.16 -2.71
C ARG A 77 10.64 -4.49 -2.10
N TRP A 78 9.89 -5.01 -1.14
CA TRP A 78 10.17 -6.31 -0.55
C TRP A 78 10.01 -7.43 -1.58
N ALA A 79 8.89 -7.46 -2.30
CA ALA A 79 8.64 -8.42 -3.36
C ALA A 79 9.69 -8.36 -4.49
N TRP A 80 10.13 -7.17 -4.87
CA TRP A 80 11.20 -6.97 -5.84
C TRP A 80 12.53 -7.57 -5.34
N LYS A 81 12.92 -7.28 -4.10
CA LYS A 81 14.14 -7.85 -3.50
C LYS A 81 14.07 -9.36 -3.36
N THR A 82 12.91 -9.92 -3.00
CA THR A 82 12.70 -11.36 -2.90
C THR A 82 12.68 -12.02 -4.28
N ALA A 83 12.10 -11.39 -5.29
CA ALA A 83 12.13 -11.88 -6.66
C ALA A 83 13.55 -11.87 -7.24
N GLU A 84 14.33 -10.81 -7.01
CA GLU A 84 15.76 -10.78 -7.34
C GLU A 84 16.53 -11.85 -6.56
N GLY A 85 16.27 -12.01 -5.26
CA GLY A 85 16.89 -13.07 -4.44
C GLY A 85 16.53 -14.49 -4.89
N GLN A 86 15.31 -14.73 -5.39
CA GLN A 86 14.90 -16.00 -5.97
C GLN A 86 15.54 -16.26 -7.35
N LEU A 87 15.75 -15.21 -8.16
CA LEU A 87 16.40 -15.34 -9.46
C LEU A 87 17.88 -15.77 -9.33
N VAL A 88 18.56 -15.33 -8.27
CA VAL A 88 19.95 -15.68 -7.97
C VAL A 88 20.06 -17.12 -7.42
N MET A 89 19.05 -17.61 -6.70
CA MET A 89 19.03 -18.98 -6.17
C MET A 89 18.52 -20.03 -7.16
N ALA A 90 17.73 -19.63 -8.16
CA ALA A 90 17.25 -20.53 -9.21
C ALA A 90 18.25 -20.74 -10.36
N SER A 91 19.41 -20.06 -10.32
CA SER A 91 20.48 -20.13 -11.32
C SER A 91 21.75 -20.87 -10.82
N GLN A 92 21.65 -21.64 -9.72
CA GLN A 92 22.76 -22.45 -9.18
C GLN A 92 22.46 -23.94 -9.27
#